data_AF-A0AAD5QQJ0-F1
#
_entry.id   AF-A0AAD5QQJ0-F1
#
_cell.length_a   1.000
_cell.length_b   1.000
_cell.length_c   1.000
_cell.angle_alpha   90.00
_cell.angle_beta   90.00
_cell.angle_gamma   90.00
#
_symmetry.space_group_name_H-M   'P 1'
#
loop_
_entity.id
_entity.type
_entity.pdbx_description
1 polymer ?
#
loop_
_entity_poly.entity_id
_entity_poly.type
_entity_poly.pdbx_seq_one_letter_code
_entity_poly.pdbx_strand_id
1 'polypeptide(L)'
;MARLPTDHFMISLLASISAVLGCGVIPAGQAMTRSFTASGFKLPTAMVFTASTSAPAQLPGGIATTSDGAKSLVSRLVMQTITDVLEQQGRSAGLCDAIISNILSQLMVQINYDPLNCATVTVNPKTNMAFEGDMAVPLPNCIVFDNTVTALCTHAMPNMCQITPNMNIGAIEDKHLSISGSLTTTNFIMANWSKEMWQSVVNRAVRILALGPFASHFSSAFGTVS
;
A
#
# COMPACT_ATOMS: atom_id res chain seq x y z
N MET A 1 1.61 34.03 -16.53
CA MET A 1 1.07 32.73 -17.00
C MET A 1 0.44 32.02 -15.81
N ALA A 2 -0.87 32.16 -15.64
CA ALA A 2 -1.61 31.51 -14.55
C ALA A 2 -1.93 30.07 -14.98
N ARG A 3 -1.43 29.07 -14.25
CA ARG A 3 -1.83 27.67 -14.40
C ARG A 3 -3.22 27.52 -13.78
N LEU A 4 -4.21 27.21 -14.60
CA LEU A 4 -5.54 26.77 -14.15
C LEU A 4 -5.42 25.42 -13.41
N PRO A 5 -6.16 25.21 -12.31
CA PRO A 5 -6.13 23.96 -11.58
C PRO A 5 -6.87 22.87 -12.37
N THR A 6 -6.17 21.78 -12.65
CA THR A 6 -6.62 20.59 -13.39
C THR A 6 -7.73 19.79 -12.69
N ASP A 7 -8.13 20.16 -11.47
CA ASP A 7 -9.13 19.43 -10.69
C ASP A 7 -10.58 19.62 -11.17
N HIS A 8 -10.85 20.58 -12.06
CA HIS A 8 -12.21 20.79 -12.61
C HIS A 8 -12.56 19.91 -13.81
N PHE A 9 -11.59 19.26 -14.47
CA PHE A 9 -11.87 18.54 -15.70
C PHE A 9 -12.54 17.16 -15.49
N MET A 10 -12.42 16.57 -14.29
CA MET A 10 -13.04 15.28 -13.96
C MET A 10 -14.50 15.39 -13.48
N ILE A 11 -14.89 16.53 -12.90
CA ILE A 11 -16.26 16.71 -12.37
C ILE A 11 -17.27 16.81 -13.52
N SER A 12 -16.87 17.33 -14.68
CA SER A 12 -17.77 17.51 -15.82
C SER A 12 -18.08 16.23 -16.60
N LEU A 13 -17.31 15.15 -16.46
CA LEU A 13 -17.51 13.94 -17.28
C LEU A 13 -18.50 12.93 -16.68
N LEU A 14 -18.78 13.01 -15.38
CA LEU A 14 -19.74 12.11 -14.71
C LEU A 14 -21.19 12.64 -14.74
N ALA A 15 -21.40 13.91 -15.11
CA ALA A 15 -22.71 14.56 -15.08
C ALA A 15 -23.68 14.12 -16.20
N SER A 16 -23.24 13.29 -17.16
CA SER A 16 -24.08 12.77 -18.25
C SER A 16 -24.45 11.29 -18.10
N ILE A 17 -24.09 10.65 -16.98
CA ILE A 17 -24.47 9.26 -16.73
C ILE A 17 -25.93 9.23 -16.26
N SER A 18 -26.83 8.90 -17.19
CA SER A 18 -28.23 8.60 -16.87
C SER A 18 -28.28 7.58 -15.73
N ALA A 19 -28.98 7.93 -14.63
CA ALA A 19 -29.11 7.12 -13.41
C ALA A 19 -29.58 5.66 -13.68
N VAL A 20 -30.18 5.41 -14.85
CA VAL A 20 -30.58 4.08 -15.34
C VAL A 20 -29.40 3.10 -15.50
N LEU A 21 -28.19 3.59 -15.79
CA LEU A 21 -26.99 2.74 -15.94
C LEU A 21 -26.27 2.45 -14.61
N GLY A 22 -26.63 3.14 -13.52
CA GLY A 22 -26.01 2.95 -12.19
C GLY A 22 -26.18 1.55 -11.61
N CYS A 23 -27.28 0.88 -11.96
CA CYS A 23 -27.62 -0.45 -11.48
C CYS A 23 -27.36 -1.57 -12.50
N GLY A 24 -26.85 -1.23 -13.69
CA GLY A 24 -26.58 -2.22 -14.73
C GLY A 24 -25.36 -3.08 -14.38
N VAL A 25 -25.60 -4.37 -14.09
CA VAL A 25 -24.54 -5.39 -14.00
C VAL A 25 -24.22 -5.85 -15.42
N ILE A 26 -22.93 -5.94 -15.74
CA ILE A 26 -22.48 -6.48 -17.02
C ILE A 26 -22.67 -8.01 -17.01
N PRO A 27 -23.08 -8.64 -18.13
CA PRO A 27 -23.20 -10.09 -18.21
C PRO A 27 -21.97 -10.86 -17.70
N ALA A 28 -22.20 -12.04 -17.12
CA ALA A 28 -21.15 -12.93 -16.66
C ALA A 28 -20.13 -13.23 -17.78
N GLY A 29 -18.84 -13.08 -17.48
CA GLY A 29 -17.74 -13.20 -18.44
C GLY A 29 -17.24 -11.89 -19.05
N GLN A 30 -17.85 -10.76 -18.72
CA GLN A 30 -17.42 -9.42 -19.17
C GLN A 30 -16.92 -8.53 -18.02
N ALA A 31 -16.52 -9.14 -16.89
CA ALA A 31 -15.94 -8.39 -15.78
C ALA A 31 -14.67 -7.68 -16.25
N MET A 32 -14.58 -6.38 -15.96
CA MET A 32 -13.43 -5.60 -16.34
C MET A 32 -12.38 -5.65 -15.24
N THR A 33 -11.15 -6.01 -15.60
CA THR A 33 -10.02 -6.07 -14.65
C THR A 33 -8.94 -5.06 -15.04
N ARG A 34 -8.47 -4.30 -14.06
CA ARG A 34 -7.32 -3.38 -14.16
C ARG A 34 -6.29 -3.73 -13.12
N SER A 35 -5.04 -3.83 -13.52
CA SER A 35 -3.95 -4.03 -12.55
C SER A 35 -3.42 -2.67 -12.12
N PHE A 36 -2.96 -2.59 -10.87
CA PHE A 36 -2.31 -1.39 -10.35
C PHE A 36 -1.11 -1.75 -9.50
N THR A 37 -0.21 -0.77 -9.36
CA THR A 37 0.96 -0.85 -8.49
C THR A 37 1.11 0.48 -7.76
N ALA A 38 1.36 0.44 -6.46
CA ALA A 38 1.78 1.57 -5.63
C ALA A 38 3.19 1.32 -5.11
N SER A 39 4.11 2.24 -5.37
CA SER A 39 5.53 2.12 -5.01
C SER A 39 6.11 3.47 -4.59
N GLY A 40 7.38 3.49 -4.20
CA GLY A 40 8.07 4.71 -3.76
C GLY A 40 7.75 5.14 -2.33
N PHE A 41 7.11 4.27 -1.54
CA PHE A 41 6.94 4.46 -0.09
C PHE A 41 8.14 3.92 0.68
N LYS A 42 8.37 4.43 1.89
CA LYS A 42 9.32 3.86 2.85
C LYS A 42 8.64 2.75 3.64
N LEU A 43 9.32 1.66 3.96
CA LEU A 43 8.71 0.49 4.58
C LEU A 43 8.35 0.73 6.07
N PRO A 44 7.05 0.85 6.43
CA PRO A 44 6.65 0.98 7.84
C PRO A 44 6.83 -0.35 8.57
N THR A 45 7.16 -0.31 9.86
CA THR A 45 7.31 -1.54 10.66
C THR A 45 6.03 -2.37 10.76
N ALA A 46 4.86 -1.72 10.65
CA ALA A 46 3.58 -2.42 10.66
C ALA A 46 3.34 -3.27 9.39
N MET A 47 4.05 -3.01 8.29
CA MET A 47 3.94 -3.76 7.03
C MET A 47 5.00 -4.87 6.90
N VAL A 48 5.88 -5.02 7.89
CA VAL A 48 6.82 -6.14 7.97
C VAL A 48 6.36 -7.12 9.03
N PHE A 49 6.92 -8.32 9.02
CA PHE A 49 6.63 -9.31 10.04
C PHE A 49 7.88 -9.95 10.62
N THR A 50 7.73 -10.50 11.82
CA THR A 50 8.78 -11.25 12.51
C THR A 50 8.15 -12.32 13.39
N ALA A 51 8.79 -13.49 13.45
CA ALA A 51 8.42 -14.53 14.43
C ALA A 51 9.06 -14.28 15.81
N SER A 52 9.97 -13.30 15.92
CA SER A 52 10.66 -13.01 17.17
C SER A 52 9.72 -12.38 18.20
N THR A 53 9.69 -12.96 19.40
CA THR A 53 8.91 -12.45 20.53
C THR A 53 9.51 -11.19 21.14
N SER A 54 10.78 -10.88 20.88
CA SER A 54 11.47 -9.70 21.43
C SER A 54 11.22 -8.42 20.63
N ALA A 55 10.78 -8.52 19.38
CA ALA A 55 10.59 -7.38 18.49
C ALA A 55 9.38 -6.48 18.85
N PRO A 56 8.20 -7.01 19.22
CA PRO A 56 7.06 -6.16 19.61
C PRO A 56 7.35 -5.26 20.81
N ALA A 57 8.20 -5.71 21.75
CA ALA A 57 8.60 -4.91 22.91
C ALA A 57 9.48 -3.70 22.56
N GLN A 58 10.17 -3.75 21.41
CA GLN A 58 11.06 -2.67 20.96
C GLN A 58 10.37 -1.65 20.05
N LEU A 59 9.21 -2.00 19.50
CA LEU A 59 8.51 -1.21 18.48
C LEU A 59 7.13 -0.74 18.98
N PRO A 60 7.02 0.46 19.56
CA PRO A 60 5.73 1.02 19.99
C PRO A 60 4.77 1.27 18.81
N GLY A 61 5.28 1.41 17.58
CA GLY A 61 4.47 1.48 16.35
C GLY A 61 3.97 0.13 15.82
N GLY A 62 4.34 -0.97 16.48
CA GLY A 62 3.95 -2.33 16.11
C GLY A 62 4.77 -2.94 14.96
N ILE A 63 4.80 -4.27 14.97
CA ILE A 63 5.28 -5.15 13.91
C ILE A 63 4.35 -6.35 13.85
N ALA A 64 4.05 -6.84 12.66
CA ALA A 64 3.22 -8.04 12.54
C ALA A 64 3.99 -9.27 13.05
N THR A 65 3.31 -10.20 13.70
CA THR A 65 3.93 -11.46 14.16
C THR A 65 3.88 -12.55 13.08
N THR A 66 3.13 -12.33 12.00
CA THR A 66 2.93 -13.27 10.89
C THR A 66 2.87 -12.53 9.56
N SER A 67 3.20 -13.23 8.47
CA SER A 67 3.05 -12.70 7.11
C SER A 67 1.61 -12.29 6.81
N ASP A 68 0.64 -13.12 7.23
CA ASP A 68 -0.79 -12.84 7.02
C ASP A 68 -1.27 -11.61 7.79
N GLY A 69 -0.71 -11.35 8.97
CA GLY A 69 -0.97 -10.13 9.74
C GLY A 69 -0.54 -8.88 8.96
N ALA A 70 0.67 -8.88 8.40
CA ALA A 70 1.14 -7.78 7.56
C ALA A 70 0.32 -7.63 6.27
N LYS A 71 0.04 -8.73 5.56
CA LYS A 71 -0.79 -8.71 4.34
C LYS A 71 -2.19 -8.19 4.61
N SER A 72 -2.86 -8.66 5.66
CA SER A 72 -4.22 -8.22 6.00
C SER A 72 -4.28 -6.73 6.35
N LEU A 73 -3.27 -6.19 7.04
CA LEU A 73 -3.17 -4.76 7.27
C LEU A 73 -3.09 -3.98 5.96
N VAL A 74 -2.17 -4.36 5.07
CA VAL A 74 -1.99 -3.70 3.77
C VAL A 74 -3.24 -3.81 2.92
N SER A 75 -3.84 -4.99 2.84
CA SER A 75 -5.11 -5.22 2.14
C SER A 75 -6.20 -4.30 2.65
N ARG A 76 -6.38 -4.20 3.98
CA ARG A 76 -7.39 -3.31 4.57
C ARG A 76 -7.13 -1.84 4.27
N LEU A 77 -5.88 -1.38 4.34
CA LEU A 77 -5.52 0.01 4.03
C LEU A 77 -5.84 0.36 2.58
N VAL A 78 -5.42 -0.48 1.64
CA VAL A 78 -5.65 -0.24 0.21
C VAL A 78 -7.14 -0.33 -0.12
N MET A 79 -7.85 -1.34 0.40
CA MET A 79 -9.30 -1.46 0.27
C MET A 79 -10.03 -0.20 0.73
N GLN A 80 -9.76 0.23 1.97
CA GLN A 80 -10.43 1.38 2.56
C GLN A 80 -10.19 2.64 1.73
N THR A 81 -8.92 2.90 1.38
CA THR A 81 -8.58 4.10 0.61
C THR A 81 -9.15 4.12 -0.80
N ILE A 82 -9.20 2.97 -1.49
CA ILE A 82 -9.85 2.90 -2.81
C ILE A 82 -11.35 3.13 -2.68
N THR A 83 -11.99 2.50 -1.70
CA THR A 83 -13.42 2.70 -1.40
C THR A 83 -13.72 4.17 -1.08
N ASP A 84 -12.95 4.81 -0.20
CA ASP A 84 -13.13 6.21 0.19
C ASP A 84 -13.06 7.15 -1.03
N VAL A 85 -12.10 6.90 -1.94
CA VAL A 85 -11.97 7.69 -3.18
C VAL A 85 -13.19 7.53 -4.07
N LEU A 86 -13.67 6.30 -4.24
CA LEU A 86 -14.82 6.01 -5.09
C LEU A 86 -16.13 6.56 -4.49
N GLU A 87 -16.30 6.48 -3.18
CA GLU A 87 -17.41 7.12 -2.47
C GLU A 87 -17.39 8.64 -2.67
N GLN A 88 -16.21 9.25 -2.47
CA GLN A 88 -16.05 10.69 -2.67
C GLN A 88 -16.34 11.10 -4.12
N GLN A 89 -15.87 10.31 -5.10
CA GLN A 89 -16.15 10.54 -6.51
C GLN A 89 -17.65 10.41 -6.81
N GLY A 90 -18.30 9.34 -6.32
CA GLY A 90 -19.74 9.14 -6.49
C GLY A 90 -20.56 10.29 -5.93
N ARG A 91 -20.25 10.74 -4.70
CA ARG A 91 -20.90 11.91 -4.08
C ARG A 91 -20.67 13.18 -4.88
N SER A 92 -19.44 13.40 -5.37
CA SER A 92 -19.12 14.57 -6.20
C SER A 92 -19.84 14.56 -7.55
N ALA A 93 -20.26 13.39 -8.03
CA ALA A 93 -21.08 13.21 -9.21
C ALA A 93 -22.60 13.28 -8.94
N GLY A 94 -23.00 13.58 -7.69
CA GLY A 94 -24.42 13.68 -7.31
C GLY A 94 -25.13 12.33 -7.13
N LEU A 95 -24.39 11.22 -7.04
CA LEU A 95 -24.97 9.92 -6.73
C LEU A 95 -25.36 9.86 -5.24
N CYS A 96 -26.50 9.24 -4.94
CA CYS A 96 -26.89 8.98 -3.55
C CYS A 96 -26.13 7.78 -2.98
N ASP A 97 -25.99 7.71 -1.65
CA ASP A 97 -25.21 6.66 -0.97
C ASP A 97 -25.69 5.24 -1.32
N ALA A 98 -26.99 5.04 -1.56
CA ALA A 98 -27.53 3.74 -1.98
C ALA A 98 -26.99 3.27 -3.34
N ILE A 99 -26.87 4.19 -4.31
CA ILE A 99 -26.29 3.88 -5.63
C ILE A 99 -24.80 3.63 -5.49
N ILE A 100 -24.09 4.46 -4.72
CA ILE A 100 -22.66 4.31 -4.46
C ILE A 100 -22.39 2.93 -3.86
N SER A 101 -23.14 2.54 -2.82
CA SER A 101 -23.01 1.22 -2.20
C SER A 101 -23.27 0.07 -3.17
N ASN A 102 -24.23 0.21 -4.08
CA ASN A 102 -24.52 -0.80 -5.11
C ASN A 102 -23.42 -0.91 -6.17
N ILE A 103 -22.77 0.21 -6.50
CA ILE A 103 -21.62 0.22 -7.42
C ILE A 103 -20.41 -0.44 -6.75
N LEU A 104 -20.15 -0.08 -5.49
CA LEU A 104 -19.01 -0.60 -4.72
C LEU A 104 -19.13 -2.09 -4.39
N SER A 105 -20.34 -2.61 -4.18
CA SER A 105 -20.53 -4.06 -3.96
C SER A 105 -20.20 -4.92 -5.18
N GLN A 106 -20.10 -4.30 -6.36
CA GLN A 106 -19.69 -4.92 -7.62
C GLN A 106 -18.19 -4.76 -7.90
N LEU A 107 -17.44 -4.11 -7.01
CA LEU A 107 -16.00 -3.97 -7.08
C LEU A 107 -15.32 -5.01 -6.20
N MET A 108 -14.51 -5.85 -6.82
CA MET A 108 -13.56 -6.73 -6.15
C MET A 108 -12.17 -6.15 -6.30
N VAL A 109 -11.44 -6.08 -5.19
CA VAL A 109 -10.05 -5.64 -5.19
C VAL A 109 -9.21 -6.78 -4.62
N GLN A 110 -8.20 -7.19 -5.38
CA GLN A 110 -7.23 -8.17 -4.95
C GLN A 110 -5.90 -7.48 -4.72
N ILE A 111 -5.29 -7.72 -3.56
CA ILE A 111 -4.02 -7.10 -3.18
C ILE A 111 -2.93 -8.16 -3.14
N ASN A 112 -1.82 -7.88 -3.81
CA ASN A 112 -0.60 -8.65 -3.82
C ASN A 112 0.50 -7.82 -3.16
N TYR A 113 0.89 -8.25 -1.98
CA TYR A 113 1.96 -7.65 -1.19
C TYR A 113 2.87 -8.76 -0.66
N ASP A 114 4.19 -8.54 -0.72
CA ASP A 114 5.20 -9.45 -0.19
C ASP A 114 5.85 -8.82 1.05
N PRO A 115 5.35 -9.11 2.27
CA PRO A 115 5.92 -8.58 3.49
C PRO A 115 7.36 -9.05 3.70
N LEU A 116 8.21 -8.14 4.13
CA LEU A 116 9.56 -8.48 4.56
C LEU A 116 9.51 -9.30 5.86
N ASN A 117 10.23 -10.43 5.89
CA ASN A 117 10.43 -11.24 7.09
C ASN A 117 11.72 -10.83 7.80
N CYS A 118 11.58 -10.20 8.96
CA CYS A 118 12.68 -9.84 9.84
C CYS A 118 12.94 -10.98 10.83
N ALA A 119 14.14 -11.56 10.85
CA ALA A 119 14.51 -12.56 11.87
C ALA A 119 14.49 -11.92 13.26
N THR A 120 15.17 -10.79 13.35
CA THR A 120 15.23 -9.91 14.50
C THR A 120 15.05 -8.47 14.03
N VAL A 121 14.79 -7.59 14.98
CA VAL A 121 14.68 -6.16 14.74
C VAL A 121 15.63 -5.46 15.68
N THR A 122 16.31 -4.44 15.17
CA THR A 122 17.08 -3.53 15.99
C THR A 122 16.63 -2.10 15.76
N VAL A 123 16.21 -1.46 16.84
CA VAL A 123 15.64 -0.11 16.82
C VAL A 123 16.70 0.89 17.22
N ASN A 124 16.90 1.91 16.37
CA ASN A 124 17.87 2.98 16.56
C ASN A 124 19.27 2.49 17.01
N PRO A 125 19.88 1.52 16.31
CA PRO A 125 21.18 0.99 16.71
C PRO A 125 22.27 2.08 16.72
N LYS A 126 23.15 2.05 17.72
CA LYS A 126 24.37 2.88 17.72
C LYS A 126 25.32 2.36 16.64
N THR A 127 26.17 3.23 16.12
CA THR A 127 27.03 2.98 14.96
C THR A 127 27.97 1.77 15.06
N ASN A 128 28.26 1.31 16.28
CA ASN A 128 29.22 0.25 16.58
C ASN A 128 28.61 -0.95 17.34
N MET A 129 27.28 -1.12 17.31
CA MET A 129 26.67 -2.27 17.98
C MET A 129 26.89 -3.55 17.18
N ALA A 130 27.38 -4.55 17.90
CA ALA A 130 27.51 -5.90 17.44
C ALA A 130 26.15 -6.58 17.63
N PHE A 131 25.52 -7.06 16.55
CA PHE A 131 24.19 -7.64 16.62
C PHE A 131 24.27 -9.08 17.11
N GLU A 132 23.52 -9.45 18.15
CA GLU A 132 23.33 -10.85 18.53
C GLU A 132 22.32 -11.50 17.57
N GLY A 133 22.83 -12.13 16.52
CA GLY A 133 22.06 -13.01 15.64
C GLY A 133 22.07 -14.45 16.15
N ASP A 134 20.92 -15.12 16.08
CA ASP A 134 20.84 -16.57 16.22
C ASP A 134 21.40 -17.23 14.95
N MET A 135 22.39 -18.11 15.09
CA MET A 135 23.07 -18.77 13.97
C MET A 135 22.16 -19.73 13.17
N ALA A 136 20.93 -19.95 13.62
CA ALA A 136 20.03 -20.96 13.07
C ALA A 136 19.21 -20.50 11.86
N VAL A 137 19.16 -19.21 11.50
CA VAL A 137 18.26 -18.73 10.44
C VAL A 137 18.91 -17.68 9.52
N PRO A 138 18.94 -17.88 8.18
CA PRO A 138 19.53 -16.94 7.22
C PRO A 138 18.64 -15.72 6.93
N LEU A 139 17.70 -15.40 7.82
CA LEU A 139 16.82 -14.25 7.65
C LEU A 139 17.55 -12.97 8.06
N PRO A 140 17.26 -11.84 7.39
CA PRO A 140 17.93 -10.59 7.70
C PRO A 140 17.46 -10.03 9.06
N ASN A 141 18.37 -9.36 9.76
CA ASN A 141 18.00 -8.46 10.85
C ASN A 141 17.58 -7.11 10.27
N CYS A 142 16.43 -6.59 10.70
CA CYS A 142 15.88 -5.34 10.19
C CYS A 142 16.36 -4.15 11.02
N ILE A 143 16.96 -3.16 10.36
CA ILE A 143 17.38 -1.90 10.98
C ILE A 143 16.21 -0.92 10.91
N VAL A 144 15.75 -0.47 12.06
CA VAL A 144 14.60 0.42 12.18
C VAL A 144 15.02 1.78 12.76
N PHE A 145 14.59 2.84 12.09
CA PHE A 145 14.60 4.21 12.60
C PHE A 145 13.19 4.79 12.49
N ASP A 146 12.70 5.42 13.57
CA ASP A 146 11.39 6.09 13.60
C ASP A 146 10.24 5.24 13.00
N ASN A 147 10.11 3.98 13.44
CA ASN A 147 9.12 3.01 12.93
C ASN A 147 9.20 2.73 11.41
N THR A 148 10.36 2.95 10.81
CA THR A 148 10.64 2.69 9.40
C THR A 148 11.79 1.71 9.29
N VAL A 149 11.61 0.64 8.53
CA VAL A 149 12.72 -0.24 8.16
C VAL A 149 13.55 0.49 7.10
N THR A 150 14.80 0.80 7.41
CA THR A 150 15.66 1.59 6.53
C THR A 150 16.65 0.73 5.76
N ALA A 151 17.05 -0.40 6.34
CA ALA A 151 18.04 -1.28 5.74
C ALA A 151 17.96 -2.70 6.33
N LEU A 152 18.59 -3.63 5.62
CA LEU A 152 18.70 -5.02 6.03
C LEU A 152 20.13 -5.33 6.44
N CYS A 153 20.25 -6.15 7.46
CA CYS A 153 21.49 -6.72 7.90
C CYS A 153 21.53 -8.18 7.45
N THR A 154 22.31 -8.49 6.40
CA THR A 154 22.14 -9.73 5.62
C THR A 154 23.07 -10.88 6.04
N HIS A 155 23.93 -10.69 7.04
CA HIS A 155 24.89 -11.72 7.44
C HIS A 155 24.44 -12.49 8.68
N ALA A 156 24.60 -13.82 8.62
CA ALA A 156 24.20 -14.78 9.65
C ALA A 156 25.13 -14.81 10.88
N MET A 157 26.23 -14.05 10.87
CA MET A 157 27.15 -14.04 12.01
C MET A 157 26.81 -12.90 12.97
N PRO A 158 26.60 -13.20 14.27
CA PRO A 158 26.54 -12.17 15.27
C PRO A 158 27.79 -11.28 15.19
N ASN A 159 27.63 -9.97 15.36
CA ASN A 159 28.70 -8.95 15.40
C ASN A 159 29.28 -8.44 14.07
N MET A 160 28.84 -8.91 12.91
CA MET A 160 29.42 -8.49 11.61
C MET A 160 28.71 -7.32 10.93
N CYS A 161 27.58 -6.91 11.47
CA CYS A 161 26.81 -5.82 10.91
C CYS A 161 27.18 -4.54 11.64
N GLN A 162 27.80 -3.61 10.91
CA GLN A 162 28.28 -2.36 11.46
C GLN A 162 27.76 -1.22 10.59
N ILE A 163 26.97 -0.33 11.19
CA ILE A 163 26.45 0.86 10.51
C ILE A 163 27.58 1.74 10.04
N THR A 164 28.66 1.79 10.80
CA THR A 164 29.88 2.47 10.38
C THR A 164 31.00 1.43 10.40
N PRO A 165 31.49 0.95 9.23
CA PRO A 165 31.51 1.61 7.91
C PRO A 165 30.54 1.03 6.85
N ASN A 166 29.25 0.80 7.17
CA ASN A 166 28.26 0.13 6.30
C ASN A 166 28.62 -1.32 5.92
N MET A 167 29.26 -2.06 6.82
CA MET A 167 29.56 -3.47 6.56
C MET A 167 28.31 -4.32 6.74
N ASN A 168 28.01 -5.13 5.71
CA ASN A 168 26.91 -6.08 5.67
C ASN A 168 25.51 -5.45 5.78
N ILE A 169 25.39 -4.18 5.38
CA ILE A 169 24.13 -3.48 5.22
C ILE A 169 23.67 -3.59 3.77
N GLY A 170 22.56 -4.29 3.55
CA GLY A 170 21.87 -4.42 2.28
C GLY A 170 20.70 -3.45 2.16
N ALA A 171 20.38 -3.10 0.92
CA ALA A 171 19.14 -2.40 0.59
C ALA A 171 17.94 -3.34 0.74
N ILE A 172 16.75 -2.75 0.93
CA ILE A 172 15.48 -3.47 0.89
C ILE A 172 15.13 -3.70 -0.59
N GLU A 173 14.85 -4.93 -0.98
CA GLU A 173 14.41 -5.24 -2.35
C GLU A 173 13.07 -4.56 -2.70
N ASP A 174 12.93 -4.12 -3.95
CA ASP A 174 11.74 -3.39 -4.42
C ASP A 174 10.42 -4.13 -4.23
N LYS A 175 10.45 -5.48 -4.21
CA LYS A 175 9.26 -6.30 -3.96
C LYS A 175 8.60 -6.04 -2.59
N HIS A 176 9.38 -5.61 -1.59
CA HIS A 176 8.88 -5.24 -0.26
C HIS A 176 8.44 -3.77 -0.18
N LEU A 177 8.83 -2.95 -1.17
CA LEU A 177 8.54 -1.52 -1.32
C LEU A 177 7.48 -1.24 -2.40
N SER A 178 6.72 -2.27 -2.76
CA SER A 178 5.70 -2.22 -3.80
C SER A 178 4.47 -2.97 -3.33
N ILE A 179 3.29 -2.37 -3.54
CA ILE A 179 1.99 -3.01 -3.35
C ILE A 179 1.36 -3.09 -4.74
N SER A 180 1.03 -4.29 -5.19
CA SER A 180 0.34 -4.47 -6.47
C SER A 180 -1.03 -5.08 -6.24
N GLY A 181 -1.86 -5.09 -7.27
CA GLY A 181 -3.19 -5.66 -7.16
C GLY A 181 -3.98 -5.56 -8.43
N SER A 182 -5.22 -6.03 -8.36
CA SER A 182 -6.20 -5.90 -9.43
C SER A 182 -7.51 -5.35 -8.89
N LEU A 183 -8.16 -4.54 -9.73
CA LEU A 183 -9.50 -4.02 -9.54
C LEU A 183 -10.39 -4.68 -10.59
N THR A 184 -11.29 -5.54 -10.14
CA THR A 184 -12.24 -6.22 -10.99
C THR A 184 -13.64 -5.68 -10.70
N THR A 185 -14.34 -5.23 -11.73
CA THR A 185 -15.70 -4.70 -11.58
C THR A 185 -16.66 -5.36 -12.56
N THR A 186 -17.87 -5.63 -12.10
CA THR A 186 -19.01 -6.02 -12.94
C THR A 186 -19.98 -4.87 -13.17
N ASN A 187 -19.71 -3.68 -12.63
CA ASN A 187 -20.54 -2.51 -12.84
C ASN A 187 -20.28 -1.85 -14.20
N PHE A 188 -21.34 -1.61 -14.97
CA PHE A 188 -21.25 -1.06 -16.32
C PHE A 188 -20.53 0.29 -16.40
N ILE A 189 -20.73 1.17 -15.41
CA ILE A 189 -20.10 2.50 -15.42
C ILE A 189 -18.58 2.35 -15.24
N MET A 190 -18.16 1.64 -14.19
CA MET A 190 -16.74 1.51 -13.85
C MET A 190 -15.98 0.68 -14.88
N ALA A 191 -16.62 -0.31 -15.52
CA ALA A 191 -15.96 -1.09 -16.56
C ALA A 191 -15.60 -0.26 -17.81
N ASN A 192 -16.38 0.77 -18.11
CA ASN A 192 -16.13 1.67 -19.24
C ASN A 192 -15.18 2.82 -18.90
N TRP A 193 -14.66 2.88 -17.67
CA TRP A 193 -13.69 3.89 -17.30
C TRP A 193 -12.37 3.72 -18.07
N SER A 194 -11.85 4.85 -18.54
CA SER A 194 -10.56 4.89 -19.20
C SER A 194 -9.43 4.61 -18.20
N LYS A 195 -8.24 4.30 -18.73
CA LYS A 195 -7.05 4.10 -17.89
C LYS A 195 -6.75 5.33 -17.03
N GLU A 196 -6.98 6.53 -17.55
CA GLU A 196 -6.74 7.81 -16.88
C GLU A 196 -7.70 8.02 -15.70
N MET A 197 -8.95 7.56 -15.82
CA MET A 197 -9.91 7.58 -14.71
C MET A 197 -9.45 6.65 -13.58
N TRP A 198 -9.09 5.41 -13.90
CA TRP A 198 -8.53 4.48 -12.91
C TRP A 198 -7.22 4.99 -12.30
N GLN A 199 -6.35 5.59 -13.12
CA GLN A 199 -5.11 6.22 -12.66
C GLN A 199 -5.38 7.36 -11.67
N SER A 200 -6.43 8.16 -11.91
CA SER A 200 -6.87 9.21 -10.97
C SER A 200 -7.32 8.61 -9.63
N VAL A 201 -8.06 7.50 -9.65
CA VAL A 201 -8.49 6.80 -8.41
C VAL A 201 -7.28 6.32 -7.61
N VAL A 202 -6.37 5.58 -8.25
CA VAL A 202 -5.16 5.06 -7.58
C VAL A 202 -4.29 6.19 -7.05
N ASN A 203 -4.09 7.27 -7.82
CA ASN A 203 -3.33 8.43 -7.37
C ASN A 203 -3.94 9.10 -6.14
N ARG A 204 -5.28 9.22 -6.09
CA ARG A 204 -5.97 9.76 -4.92
C ARG A 204 -5.87 8.81 -3.72
N ALA A 205 -5.98 7.50 -3.93
CA ALA A 205 -5.83 6.52 -2.86
C ALA A 205 -4.44 6.60 -2.21
N VAL A 206 -3.38 6.67 -3.02
CA VAL A 206 -2.00 6.87 -2.52
C VAL A 206 -1.86 8.20 -1.76
N ARG A 207 -2.49 9.28 -2.22
CA ARG A 207 -2.52 10.55 -1.48
C ARG A 207 -3.23 10.43 -0.13
N ILE A 208 -4.33 9.68 -0.04
CA ILE A 208 -5.00 9.44 1.24
C ILE A 208 -4.09 8.65 2.19
N LEU A 209 -3.37 7.63 1.68
CA LEU A 209 -2.37 6.92 2.49
C LEU A 209 -1.28 7.87 3.02
N ALA A 210 -0.85 8.84 2.20
CA ALA A 210 0.11 9.88 2.58
C ALA A 210 -0.44 10.93 3.58
N LEU A 211 -1.74 10.92 3.87
CA LEU A 211 -2.39 11.77 4.88
C LEU A 211 -2.81 10.97 6.12
N GLY A 212 -2.72 9.64 6.07
CA GLY A 212 -3.17 8.74 7.12
C GLY A 212 -2.11 8.43 8.19
N PRO A 213 -2.29 7.34 8.95
CA PRO A 213 -1.36 6.91 10.00
C PRO A 213 0.08 6.65 9.52
N PHE A 214 0.27 6.44 8.21
CA PHE A 214 1.55 6.17 7.56
C PHE A 214 2.02 7.34 6.67
N ALA A 215 1.58 8.58 6.98
CA ALA A 215 1.85 9.76 6.15
C ALA A 215 3.34 9.95 5.80
N SER A 216 4.24 9.84 6.78
CA SER A 216 5.69 9.97 6.60
C SER A 216 6.31 8.87 5.73
N HIS A 217 5.63 7.72 5.62
CA HIS A 217 6.07 6.58 4.83
C HIS A 217 5.61 6.68 3.39
N PHE A 218 4.41 7.21 3.14
CA PHE A 218 3.80 7.33 1.82
C PHE A 218 3.99 8.71 1.15
N SER A 219 4.74 9.64 1.77
CA SER A 219 4.90 11.01 1.25
C SER A 219 5.48 11.10 -0.17
N SER A 220 6.30 10.12 -0.57
CA SER A 220 6.90 10.01 -1.91
C SER A 220 6.25 8.92 -2.77
N ALA A 221 5.21 8.27 -2.25
CA ALA A 221 4.57 7.16 -2.93
C ALA A 221 3.80 7.65 -4.16
N PHE A 222 3.74 6.79 -5.18
CA PHE A 222 2.95 7.02 -6.37
C PHE A 222 2.31 5.72 -6.83
N GLY A 223 1.23 5.84 -7.59
CA GLY A 223 0.51 4.70 -8.14
C GLY A 223 0.55 4.67 -9.65
N THR A 224 0.47 3.50 -10.25
CA THR A 224 0.34 3.27 -11.69
C THR A 224 -0.76 2.25 -11.96
N VAL A 225 -1.46 2.43 -13.08
CA VAL A 225 -2.45 1.48 -13.60
C VAL A 225 -1.94 0.91 -14.93
N SER A 226 -2.22 -0.36 -15.20
CA SER A 226 -1.92 -1.04 -16.47
C SER A 226 -3.17 -1.68 -17.06
#